data_AF-W2C4E8-F1
#
_entry.id   AF-W2C4E8-F1
#
_cell.length_a   1.000
_cell.length_b   1.000
_cell.length_c   1.000
_cell.angle_alpha   90.00
_cell.angle_beta   90.00
_cell.angle_gamma   90.00
#
_symmetry.space_group_name_H-M   'P 1'
#
loop_
_entity.id
_entity.type
_entity.pdbx_description
1 polymer ?
#
loop_
_entity_poly.entity_id
_entity_poly.type
_entity_poly.pdbx_seq_one_letter_code
_entity_poly.pdbx_strand_id
1 'polypeptide(L)'
;MHVYRGEKSKEDKERRKADELIAVVKEIFSHTAKLSYKNLSELLIQEMEIKDRTAKRYIAYMREQGILSQDTSGNYQKGERCRT
;
A
#
# COMPACT_ATOMS: atom_id res chain seq x y z
N MET A 1 -23.02 4.27 -33.71
CA MET A 1 -22.90 3.39 -32.53
C MET A 1 -21.82 3.98 -31.63
N HIS A 2 -22.20 4.67 -30.55
CA HIS A 2 -21.23 5.33 -29.64
C HIS A 2 -20.65 4.25 -28.72
N VAL A 3 -19.55 3.63 -29.14
CA VAL A 3 -18.78 2.69 -28.30
C VAL A 3 -18.07 3.53 -27.25
N TYR A 4 -18.70 3.69 -26.09
CA TYR A 4 -18.06 4.17 -24.88
C TYR A 4 -16.96 3.15 -24.56
N ARG A 5 -15.73 3.45 -24.98
CA ARG A 5 -14.56 2.58 -24.83
C ARG A 5 -14.14 2.58 -23.36
N GLY A 6 -14.97 1.88 -22.58
CA GLY A 6 -14.82 1.49 -21.18
C GLY A 6 -14.06 2.48 -20.31
N GLU A 7 -14.79 3.25 -19.49
CA GLU A 7 -14.30 3.52 -18.14
C GLU A 7 -13.72 2.21 -17.58
N LYS A 8 -12.39 2.15 -17.38
CA LYS A 8 -11.77 1.02 -16.68
C LYS A 8 -12.57 0.78 -15.40
N SER A 9 -13.14 -0.42 -15.29
CA SER A 9 -13.96 -0.82 -14.15
C SER A 9 -13.22 -0.50 -12.85
N LYS A 10 -13.93 0.01 -11.84
CA LYS A 10 -13.33 0.42 -10.54
C LYS A 10 -12.37 -0.63 -10.00
N GLU A 11 -12.72 -1.90 -10.20
CA GLU A 11 -11.93 -3.06 -9.79
C GLU A 11 -10.53 -3.15 -10.46
N ASP A 12 -10.39 -2.79 -11.74
CA ASP A 12 -9.09 -2.82 -12.44
C ASP A 12 -8.18 -1.67 -11.99
N LYS A 13 -8.79 -0.52 -11.65
CA LYS A 13 -8.07 0.62 -11.05
C LYS A 13 -7.59 0.28 -9.63
N GLU A 14 -8.42 -0.41 -8.85
CA GLU A 14 -8.07 -0.83 -7.49
C GLU A 14 -7.00 -1.93 -7.47
N ARG A 15 -7.04 -2.89 -8.41
CA ARG A 15 -5.99 -3.92 -8.53
C ARG A 15 -4.61 -3.32 -8.83
N ARG A 16 -4.50 -2.45 -9.84
CA ARG A 16 -3.22 -1.77 -10.16
C ARG A 16 -2.65 -1.02 -8.97
N LYS A 17 -3.53 -0.37 -8.22
CA LYS A 17 -3.17 0.39 -7.04
C LYS A 17 -2.65 -0.50 -5.90
N ALA A 18 -3.19 -1.72 -5.76
CA ALA A 18 -2.68 -2.69 -4.82
C ALA A 18 -1.29 -3.20 -5.22
N ASP A 19 -1.05 -3.47 -6.51
CA ASP A 19 0.26 -3.90 -7.01
C ASP A 19 1.33 -2.82 -6.83
N GLU A 20 1.02 -1.55 -7.12
CA GLU A 20 1.91 -0.41 -6.87
C GLU A 20 2.25 -0.28 -5.37
N LEU A 21 1.26 -0.41 -4.50
CA LEU A 21 1.46 -0.39 -3.05
C LEU A 21 2.32 -1.56 -2.56
N ILE A 22 2.14 -2.76 -3.12
CA ILE A 22 2.95 -3.94 -2.80
C ILE A 22 4.41 -3.70 -3.22
N ALA A 23 4.65 -3.14 -4.41
CA ALA A 23 6.00 -2.84 -4.88
C ALA A 23 6.71 -1.86 -3.94
N VAL A 24 6.05 -0.76 -3.59
CA VAL A 24 6.57 0.26 -2.66
C VAL A 24 6.83 -0.33 -1.27
N VAL A 25 5.90 -1.13 -0.73
CA VAL A 25 6.09 -1.83 0.55
C VAL A 25 7.26 -2.82 0.47
N LYS A 26 7.40 -3.57 -0.62
CA LYS A 26 8.52 -4.51 -0.79
C LYS A 26 9.87 -3.76 -0.73
N GLU A 27 9.95 -2.58 -1.33
CA GLU A 27 11.12 -1.70 -1.35
C GLU A 27 11.40 -1.03 0.00
N ILE A 28 10.40 -0.41 0.62
CA ILE A 28 10.49 0.20 1.96
C ILE A 28 11.03 -0.79 3.00
N PHE A 29 10.48 -2.00 2.99
CA PHE A 29 10.88 -3.07 3.91
C PHE A 29 12.01 -3.95 3.34
N SER A 30 12.69 -3.52 2.27
CA SER A 30 13.96 -4.13 1.82
C SER A 30 15.10 -3.75 2.76
N HIS A 31 15.06 -2.50 3.27
CA HIS A 31 16.07 -1.95 4.17
C HIS A 31 15.71 -2.08 5.67
N THR A 32 14.44 -2.34 5.98
CA THR A 32 13.94 -2.39 7.37
C THR A 32 12.97 -3.56 7.55
N ALA A 33 13.11 -4.31 8.65
CA ALA A 33 12.23 -5.46 8.93
C ALA A 33 10.88 -5.04 9.55
N LYS A 34 10.87 -3.93 10.28
CA LYS A 34 9.71 -3.43 11.05
C LYS A 34 9.74 -1.90 11.05
N LEU A 35 8.58 -1.27 10.90
CA LEU A 35 8.46 0.18 10.89
C LEU A 35 7.32 0.64 11.79
N SER A 36 7.51 1.77 12.46
CA SER A 36 6.43 2.44 13.18
C SER A 36 5.42 3.01 12.17
N TYR A 37 4.18 3.25 12.63
CA TYR A 37 3.17 3.90 11.79
C TYR A 37 3.64 5.22 11.19
N LYS A 38 4.34 6.04 12.00
CA LYS A 38 4.85 7.34 11.59
C LYS A 38 5.86 7.19 10.46
N ASN A 39 6.89 6.37 10.64
CA ASN A 39 7.92 6.16 9.63
C ASN A 39 7.34 5.58 8.34
N LEU A 40 6.41 4.62 8.46
CA LEU A 40 5.74 4.04 7.29
C LEU A 40 4.93 5.10 6.52
N SER A 41 4.21 5.97 7.24
CA SER A 41 3.46 7.06 6.60
C SER A 41 4.37 8.08 5.93
N GLU A 42 5.51 8.44 6.54
CA GLU A 42 6.48 9.37 5.98
C GLU A 42 7.14 8.80 4.72
N LEU A 43 7.54 7.52 4.75
CA LEU A 43 8.12 6.84 3.59
C LEU A 43 7.10 6.72 2.45
N LEU A 44 5.83 6.40 2.73
CA LEU A 44 4.80 6.38 1.69
C LEU A 44 4.54 7.75 1.06
N ILE A 45 4.56 8.81 1.86
CA ILE A 45 4.44 10.20 1.38
C ILE A 45 5.59 10.53 0.43
N GLN A 46 6.81 10.14 0.80
CA GLN A 46 8.01 10.41 0.02
C GLN A 46 8.08 9.57 -1.27
N GLU A 47 7.93 8.26 -1.18
CA GLU A 47 8.08 7.34 -2.33
C GLU A 47 6.93 7.47 -3.34
N MET A 48 5.72 7.78 -2.89
CA MET A 48 4.56 7.91 -3.78
C MET A 48 4.18 9.37 -4.07
N GLU A 49 4.89 10.34 -3.51
CA GLU A 49 4.59 11.78 -3.60
C GLU A 49 3.12 12.13 -3.25
N ILE A 50 2.57 11.43 -2.25
CA ILE A 50 1.19 11.59 -1.81
C ILE A 50 1.07 12.44 -0.54
N LYS A 51 -0.13 12.96 -0.26
CA LYS A 51 -0.41 13.66 1.01
C LYS A 51 -0.58 12.67 2.17
N ASP A 52 -0.27 13.13 3.39
CA ASP A 52 -0.45 12.36 4.64
C ASP A 52 -1.84 11.71 4.76
N ARG A 53 -2.92 12.45 4.47
CA ARG A 53 -4.29 11.91 4.47
C ARG A 53 -4.43 10.68 3.57
N THR A 54 -3.77 10.68 2.42
CA THR A 54 -3.80 9.58 1.45
C THR A 54 -2.95 8.41 1.94
N ALA A 55 -1.76 8.68 2.47
CA ALA A 55 -0.89 7.65 3.06
C ALA A 55 -1.60 6.88 4.18
N LYS A 56 -2.31 7.58 5.08
CA LYS A 56 -3.11 6.94 6.15
C LYS A 56 -4.20 6.01 5.61
N ARG A 57 -4.90 6.43 4.55
CA ARG A 57 -5.90 5.59 3.87
C ARG A 57 -5.25 4.37 3.22
N TYR A 58 -4.06 4.52 2.64
CA TYR A 58 -3.33 3.41 2.04
C TYR A 58 -2.83 2.43 3.08
N ILE A 59 -2.33 2.88 4.24
CA ILE A 59 -1.94 1.99 5.34
C ILE A 59 -3.14 1.16 5.82
N ALA A 60 -4.30 1.80 6.00
CA ALA A 60 -5.52 1.09 6.37
C ALA A 60 -5.91 0.05 5.31
N TYR A 61 -5.95 0.45 4.04
CA TYR A 61 -6.24 -0.43 2.91
C TYR A 61 -5.27 -1.61 2.82
N MET A 62 -3.96 -1.35 2.93
CA MET A 62 -2.92 -2.39 2.86
C MET A 62 -3.03 -3.38 4.02
N ARG A 63 -3.42 -2.92 5.21
CA ARG A 63 -3.70 -3.78 6.36
C ARG A 63 -4.93 -4.66 6.11
N GLU A 64 -6.01 -4.09 5.60
CA GLU A 64 -7.24 -4.83 5.25
C GLU A 64 -7.00 -5.85 4.14
N GLN A 65 -6.15 -5.52 3.16
CA GLN A 65 -5.80 -6.43 2.07
C GLN A 65 -4.74 -7.48 2.45
N GLY A 66 -4.20 -7.46 3.68
CA GLY A 66 -3.16 -8.38 4.13
C GLY A 66 -1.78 -8.13 3.51
N ILE A 67 -1.56 -6.95 2.92
CA ILE A 67 -0.26 -6.49 2.39
C ILE A 67 0.67 -6.10 3.55
N LEU A 68 0.09 -5.56 4.63
CA LEU A 68 0.78 -5.22 5.87
C LEU A 68 0.21 -6.01 7.03
N SER A 69 1.09 -6.44 7.94
CA SER A 69 0.71 -6.99 9.24
C SER A 69 1.23 -6.10 10.35
N GLN A 70 0.49 -6.04 11.46
CA GLN A 70 0.88 -5.31 12.66
C GLN A 70 1.33 -6.29 13.73
N ASP A 71 2.50 -6.04 14.31
CA ASP A 71 3.07 -6.79 15.42
C ASP A 71 2.38 -6.40 16.75
N THR A 72 2.56 -7.21 17.80
CA THR A 72 2.03 -6.93 19.15
C THR A 72 2.59 -5.63 19.74
N SER A 73 3.75 -5.18 19.26
CA SER A 73 4.38 -3.91 19.62
C SER A 73 3.78 -2.69 18.90
N GLY A 74 2.79 -2.88 18.02
CA GLY A 74 2.17 -1.81 17.23
C GLY A 74 2.94 -1.39 15.98
N ASN A 75 4.08 -2.04 15.68
CA ASN A 75 4.87 -1.82 14.47
C ASN A 75 4.30 -2.60 13.28
N TYR A 76 4.50 -2.08 12.08
CA TYR A 76 4.09 -2.68 10.81
C TYR A 76 5.24 -3.48 10.20
N GLN A 77 4.88 -4.56 9.51
CA GLN A 77 5.80 -5.43 8.76
C GLN A 77 5.12 -5.95 7.48
N LYS A 78 5.90 -6.52 6.56
CA LYS A 78 5.39 -7.19 5.35
C LYS A 78 4.35 -8.25 5.76
N GLY A 79 3.14 -8.14 5.20
CA GLY A 79 2.07 -9.11 5.37
C GLY A 79 2.23 -10.32 4.45
N GLU A 80 1.35 -11.31 4.61
CA GLU A 80 1.39 -12.58 3.87
C GLU A 80 1.25 -12.39 2.34
N ARG A 81 0.53 -11.36 1.88
CA ARG A 81 0.42 -11.08 0.44
C ARG A 81 1.74 -10.65 -0.22
N CYS A 82 2.74 -10.26 0.56
CA CYS A 82 4.06 -9.89 0.05
C CYS A 82 5.04 -11.08 -0.04
N ARG A 83 4.64 -12.30 0.38
CA ARG A 83 5.50 -13.51 0.40
C ARG A 83 5.57 -14.27 -0.94
N THR A 84 4.74 -13.92 -1.91
CA THR A 84 4.81 -14.37 -3.31
C THR A 84 5.42 -13.31 -4.21
#